data_AF-A0A937VKN3-F1
#
_entry.id   AF-A0A937VKN3-F1
#
_cell.length_a   1.000
_cell.length_b   1.000
_cell.length_c   1.000
_cell.angle_alpha   90.00
_cell.angle_beta   90.00
_cell.angle_gamma   90.00
#
_symmetry.space_group_name_H-M   'P 1'
#
loop_
_entity.id
_entity.type
_entity.pdbx_description
1 polymer ?
#
loop_
_entity_poly.entity_id
_entity_poly.type
_entity_poly.pdbx_seq_one_letter_code
_entity_poly.pdbx_strand_id
1 'polypeptide(L)'
;MSGCTVSSDTGEPLPEPGRKHHFKFPTAYTILFLLIVVMTILTYAIPAGSYKYNKDGEPIPDSYHRVEQTPQNPFFDTLRAPITGTYGLEDDKGAINTNSDTVGTLFGAIGVAFFVIVIGGFLGVTMTTGAINAGIARVVRKMRGREKWMIPVLMTLFALGGTTFGMAEETLAFYPLIIAVMLAAGYDSLVASAILLLGAGIGTMGSTINPFATGIASGFADVSISDGALPRIIILVV
;
A
#
# COMPACT_ATOMS: atom_id res chain seq x y z
N MET A 1 -65.83 -24.15 23.27
CA MET A 1 -64.68 -24.74 22.54
C MET A 1 -64.97 -24.64 21.06
N SER A 2 -64.44 -23.61 20.40
CA SER A 2 -64.52 -23.45 18.95
C SER A 2 -63.09 -23.26 18.46
N GLY A 3 -62.57 -24.29 17.79
CA GLY A 3 -61.21 -24.33 17.28
C GLY A 3 -61.05 -23.41 16.08
N CYS A 4 -60.00 -22.59 16.11
CA CYS A 4 -59.56 -21.79 14.98
C CYS A 4 -58.73 -22.71 14.07
N THR A 5 -59.22 -22.99 12.86
CA THR A 5 -58.49 -23.70 11.82
C THR A 5 -57.52 -22.73 11.13
N VAL A 6 -56.22 -23.00 11.26
CA VAL A 6 -55.18 -22.29 10.50
C VAL A 6 -55.23 -22.78 9.06
N SER A 7 -55.56 -21.87 8.14
CA SER A 7 -55.46 -22.08 6.70
C SER A 7 -53.99 -22.32 6.33
N SER A 8 -53.72 -23.47 5.71
CA SER A 8 -52.43 -23.83 5.15
C SER A 8 -52.16 -22.99 3.90
N ASP A 9 -51.34 -21.96 4.05
CA ASP A 9 -50.79 -21.19 2.95
C ASP A 9 -49.82 -22.10 2.17
N THR A 10 -50.25 -22.57 1.00
CA THR A 10 -49.40 -23.31 0.07
C THR A 10 -48.45 -22.33 -0.59
N GLY A 11 -47.35 -22.03 0.08
CA GLY A 11 -46.24 -21.25 -0.48
C GLY A 11 -45.60 -22.01 -1.63
N GLU A 12 -45.88 -21.59 -2.86
CA GLU A 12 -45.07 -21.98 -4.01
C GLU A 12 -43.61 -21.59 -3.76
N PRO A 13 -42.64 -22.47 -4.04
CA PRO A 13 -41.23 -22.14 -3.88
C PRO A 13 -40.87 -21.00 -4.83
N LEU A 14 -40.32 -19.92 -4.26
CA LEU A 14 -39.85 -18.77 -5.01
C LEU A 14 -38.81 -19.22 -6.07
N PRO A 15 -38.88 -18.72 -7.31
CA PRO A 15 -37.94 -19.09 -8.35
C PRO A 15 -36.51 -18.73 -7.94
N GLU A 16 -35.62 -19.72 -7.98
CA GLU A 16 -34.19 -19.53 -7.66
C GLU A 16 -33.59 -18.44 -8.55
N PRO A 17 -32.94 -17.41 -8.00
CA PRO A 17 -32.33 -16.36 -8.79
C PRO A 17 -31.24 -16.96 -9.68
N GLY A 18 -31.43 -16.86 -11.00
CA GLY A 18 -30.50 -17.34 -12.00
C GLY A 18 -29.07 -16.92 -11.69
N ARG A 19 -28.15 -17.89 -11.74
CA ARG A 19 -26.74 -17.76 -11.37
C ARG A 19 -26.08 -16.67 -12.24
N LYS A 20 -26.02 -15.44 -11.71
CA LYS A 20 -25.34 -14.33 -12.39
C LYS A 20 -23.86 -14.65 -12.42
N HIS A 21 -23.21 -14.52 -13.57
CA HIS A 21 -21.75 -14.63 -13.62
C HIS A 21 -21.15 -13.49 -12.79
N HIS A 22 -20.73 -13.80 -11.57
CA HIS A 22 -20.02 -12.88 -10.71
C HIS A 22 -18.63 -12.70 -11.32
N PHE A 23 -18.40 -11.56 -12.00
CA PHE A 23 -17.07 -11.19 -12.43
C PHE A 23 -16.18 -11.10 -11.18
N LYS A 24 -15.31 -12.10 -11.01
CA LYS A 24 -14.31 -12.07 -9.94
C LYS A 24 -13.18 -11.20 -10.43
N PHE A 25 -12.94 -10.12 -9.70
CA PHE A 25 -11.79 -9.26 -9.98
C PHE A 25 -10.50 -10.11 -9.95
N PRO A 26 -9.60 -9.98 -10.94
CA PRO A 26 -8.37 -10.75 -10.96
C PRO A 26 -7.54 -10.50 -9.71
N THR A 27 -6.79 -11.50 -9.27
CA THR A 27 -5.87 -11.31 -8.14
C THR A 27 -4.76 -10.33 -8.52
N ALA A 28 -4.13 -9.68 -7.53
CA ALA A 28 -2.97 -8.80 -7.78
C ALA A 28 -1.87 -9.50 -8.59
N TYR A 29 -1.62 -10.79 -8.33
CA TYR A 29 -0.67 -11.60 -9.09
C TYR A 29 -1.06 -11.77 -10.56
N THR A 30 -2.36 -11.97 -10.83
CA THR A 30 -2.87 -12.08 -12.20
C THR A 30 -2.71 -10.77 -12.96
N ILE A 31 -3.02 -9.64 -12.30
CA ILE A 31 -2.87 -8.30 -12.88
C ILE A 31 -1.40 -8.02 -13.19
N LEU A 32 -0.51 -8.29 -12.24
CA LEU A 32 0.92 -8.07 -12.40
C LEU A 32 1.49 -8.94 -13.53
N PHE A 33 1.11 -10.22 -13.60
CA PHE A 33 1.53 -11.10 -14.68
C PHE A 33 1.05 -10.60 -16.05
N LEU A 34 -0.22 -10.21 -16.16
CA LEU A 34 -0.76 -9.64 -17.41
C LEU A 34 -0.03 -8.36 -17.81
N LEU A 35 0.29 -7.51 -16.83
CA LEU A 35 1.06 -6.28 -17.06
C LEU A 35 2.46 -6.60 -17.60
N ILE A 36 3.16 -7.60 -17.04
CA ILE A 36 4.47 -8.02 -17.56
C ILE A 36 4.33 -8.47 -19.02
N VAL A 37 3.34 -9.31 -19.35
CA VAL A 37 3.11 -9.76 -20.74
C VAL A 37 2.85 -8.57 -21.67
N VAL A 38 2.02 -7.62 -21.26
CA VAL A 38 1.74 -6.40 -22.04
C VAL A 38 3.00 -5.57 -22.23
N MET A 39 3.79 -5.36 -21.18
CA MET A 39 5.05 -4.60 -21.26
C MET A 39 6.07 -5.29 -22.16
N THR A 40 6.19 -6.61 -22.11
CA THR A 40 7.03 -7.39 -23.03
C THR A 40 6.61 -7.15 -24.48
N ILE A 41 5.31 -7.23 -24.81
CA ILE A 41 4.82 -6.97 -26.17
C ILE A 41 5.13 -5.53 -26.59
N LEU A 42 4.96 -4.55 -25.69
CA LEU A 42 5.26 -3.16 -25.97
C LEU A 42 6.76 -2.92 -26.26
N THR A 43 7.68 -3.73 -25.71
CA THR A 43 9.12 -3.61 -26.04
C THR A 43 9.44 -3.89 -27.52
N TYR A 44 8.57 -4.64 -28.21
CA TYR A 44 8.67 -4.86 -29.66
C TYR A 44 8.04 -3.73 -30.47
N ALA A 45 6.99 -3.12 -29.96
CA ALA A 45 6.25 -2.06 -30.66
C ALA A 45 6.89 -0.68 -30.52
N ILE A 46 7.52 -0.39 -29.37
CA ILE A 46 8.06 0.92 -29.03
C ILE A 46 9.58 0.95 -29.30
N PRO A 47 10.08 1.85 -30.16
CA PRO A 47 11.52 1.96 -30.43
C PRO A 47 12.28 2.50 -29.22
N ALA A 48 13.46 1.92 -28.98
CA ALA A 48 14.37 2.38 -27.93
C ALA A 48 15.03 3.71 -28.33
N GLY A 49 15.20 4.60 -27.37
CA GLY A 49 15.94 5.85 -27.56
C GLY A 49 16.58 6.33 -26.27
N SER A 50 17.62 7.14 -26.39
CA SER A 50 18.39 7.68 -25.26
C SER A 50 18.76 9.14 -25.48
N TYR A 51 19.04 9.83 -24.38
CA TYR A 51 19.57 11.19 -24.35
C TYR A 51 21.05 11.16 -24.01
N LYS A 52 21.79 12.19 -24.42
CA LYS A 52 23.14 12.42 -23.91
C LYS A 52 23.05 13.21 -22.61
N TYR A 53 23.84 12.83 -21.61
CA TYR A 53 23.89 13.49 -20.32
C TYR A 53 25.15 14.38 -20.21
N ASN A 54 25.03 15.52 -19.54
CA ASN A 54 26.18 16.36 -19.18
C ASN A 54 26.96 15.75 -17.99
N LYS A 55 28.03 16.43 -17.54
CA LYS A 55 28.83 15.95 -16.39
C LYS A 55 28.07 15.97 -15.06
N ASP A 56 26.97 16.73 -15.01
CA ASP A 56 26.10 16.90 -13.85
C ASP A 56 24.90 15.92 -13.88
N GLY A 57 24.83 15.04 -14.89
CA GLY A 57 23.78 14.01 -15.01
C GLY A 57 22.47 14.51 -15.64
N GLU A 58 22.43 15.71 -16.19
CA GLU A 58 21.23 16.29 -16.82
C GLU A 58 21.17 15.96 -18.32
N PRO A 59 19.99 15.62 -18.87
CA PRO A 59 19.84 15.33 -20.29
C PRO A 59 20.01 16.61 -21.13
N ILE A 60 20.87 16.55 -22.14
CA ILE A 60 21.13 17.67 -23.05
C ILE A 60 19.92 17.85 -23.98
N PRO A 61 19.31 19.06 -24.07
CA PRO A 61 18.22 19.33 -25.01
C PRO A 61 18.59 18.97 -26.45
N ASP A 62 17.64 18.46 -27.23
CA ASP A 62 17.82 17.99 -28.62
C ASP A 62 18.83 16.84 -28.83
N SER A 63 19.29 16.17 -27.77
CA SER A 63 20.25 15.05 -27.88
C SER A 63 19.61 13.67 -28.07
N TYR A 64 18.28 13.61 -28.24
CA TYR A 64 17.56 12.35 -28.43
C TYR A 64 18.06 11.63 -29.68
N HIS A 65 18.42 10.36 -29.53
CA HIS A 65 18.73 9.49 -30.65
C HIS A 65 18.16 8.09 -30.40
N ARG A 66 17.83 7.39 -31.48
CA ARG A 66 17.43 5.98 -31.40
C ARG A 66 18.66 5.12 -31.15
N VAL A 67 18.49 4.12 -30.30
CA VAL A 67 19.49 3.09 -30.03
C VAL A 67 19.01 1.76 -30.60
N GLU A 68 19.94 0.80 -30.71
CA GLU A 68 19.60 -0.56 -31.13
C GLU A 68 18.56 -1.13 -30.15
N GLN A 69 17.43 -1.62 -30.69
CA GLN A 69 16.41 -2.22 -29.85
C GLN A 69 16.93 -3.56 -29.31
N THR A 70 16.82 -3.75 -28.00
CA THR A 70 17.03 -5.03 -27.35
C THR A 70 15.71 -5.48 -26.71
N PRO A 71 14.78 -6.06 -27.49
CA PRO A 71 13.48 -6.46 -26.97
C PRO A 71 13.64 -7.52 -25.88
N GLN A 72 12.75 -7.48 -24.89
CA GLN A 72 12.78 -8.42 -23.79
C GLN A 72 12.40 -9.82 -24.28
N ASN A 73 13.18 -10.84 -23.90
CA ASN A 73 12.86 -12.22 -24.29
C ASN A 73 11.53 -12.65 -23.63
N PRO A 74 10.51 -13.08 -24.41
CA PRO A 74 9.19 -13.39 -23.88
C PRO A 74 9.17 -14.60 -22.95
N PHE A 75 10.17 -15.48 -23.02
CA PHE A 75 10.24 -16.67 -22.19
C PHE A 75 11.14 -16.45 -20.98
N PHE A 76 12.42 -16.17 -21.20
CA PHE A 76 13.38 -16.15 -20.09
C PHE A 76 13.32 -14.86 -19.28
N ASP A 77 13.23 -13.71 -19.95
CA ASP A 77 13.29 -12.42 -19.26
C ASP A 77 11.94 -12.05 -18.65
N THR A 78 10.83 -12.44 -19.28
CA THR A 78 9.48 -12.23 -18.76
C THR A 78 9.26 -13.03 -17.46
N LEU A 79 9.74 -14.28 -17.41
CA LEU A 79 9.65 -15.10 -16.19
C LEU A 79 10.61 -14.64 -15.08
N ARG A 80 11.75 -14.04 -15.45
CA ARG A 80 12.70 -13.47 -14.50
C ARG A 80 12.35 -12.04 -14.08
N ALA A 81 11.48 -11.34 -14.80
CA ALA A 81 11.11 -9.96 -14.52
C ALA A 81 10.68 -9.70 -13.07
N PRO A 82 9.88 -10.56 -12.40
CA PRO A 82 9.57 -10.37 -10.98
C PRO A 82 10.81 -10.44 -10.07
N ILE A 83 11.75 -11.32 -10.40
CA ILE A 83 12.99 -11.53 -9.63
C ILE A 83 13.91 -10.32 -9.82
N THR A 84 14.18 -9.96 -11.07
CA THR A 84 15.01 -8.81 -11.44
C THR A 84 14.41 -7.49 -10.95
N GLY A 85 13.10 -7.32 -11.02
CA GLY A 85 12.40 -6.16 -10.46
C GLY A 85 12.36 -6.12 -8.94
N THR A 86 12.64 -7.24 -8.26
CA THR A 86 12.78 -7.28 -6.81
C THR A 86 14.18 -6.88 -6.38
N TYR A 87 15.23 -7.52 -6.88
CA TYR A 87 16.60 -7.35 -6.38
C TYR A 87 17.69 -7.28 -7.46
N GLY A 88 17.33 -6.84 -8.66
CA GLY A 88 18.29 -6.65 -9.75
C GLY A 88 19.41 -5.66 -9.40
N LEU A 89 20.55 -5.82 -10.06
CA LEU A 89 21.65 -4.87 -10.03
C LEU A 89 21.66 -4.13 -11.36
N GLU A 90 21.60 -2.80 -11.29
CA GLU A 90 21.70 -1.91 -12.44
C GLU A 90 23.17 -1.53 -12.66
N ASP A 91 23.68 -1.79 -13.86
CA ASP A 91 25.02 -1.40 -14.28
C ASP A 91 25.08 0.04 -14.82
N ASP A 92 26.28 0.56 -15.08
CA ASP A 92 26.49 1.91 -15.63
C ASP A 92 25.85 2.13 -17.02
N LYS A 93 25.40 1.06 -17.69
CA LYS A 93 24.74 1.09 -19.00
C LYS A 93 23.22 0.99 -18.88
N GLY A 94 22.67 0.93 -17.65
CA GLY A 94 21.25 0.81 -17.36
C GLY A 94 20.70 -0.61 -17.56
N ALA A 95 21.56 -1.62 -17.70
CA ALA A 95 21.13 -3.01 -17.80
C ALA A 95 20.94 -3.59 -16.39
N ILE A 96 19.77 -4.20 -16.16
CA ILE A 96 19.40 -4.74 -14.84
C ILE A 96 19.49 -6.25 -14.87
N ASN A 97 20.37 -6.83 -14.05
CA ASN A 97 20.62 -8.27 -14.00
C ASN A 97 20.76 -8.79 -12.57
N THR A 98 20.56 -10.09 -12.36
CA THR A 98 20.70 -10.75 -11.05
C THR A 98 21.87 -11.74 -11.01
N ASN A 99 22.79 -11.67 -11.98
CA ASN A 99 23.90 -12.60 -12.07
C ASN A 99 24.98 -12.24 -11.03
N SER A 100 25.68 -13.25 -10.50
CA SER A 100 26.76 -13.08 -9.50
C SER A 100 27.90 -12.19 -9.96
N ASP A 101 28.05 -12.02 -11.27
CA ASP A 101 29.19 -11.34 -11.90
C ASP A 101 28.88 -9.86 -12.19
N THR A 102 27.64 -9.42 -11.94
CA THR A 102 27.20 -8.04 -12.15
C THR A 102 27.55 -7.20 -10.93
N VAL A 103 28.33 -6.15 -11.12
CA VAL A 103 28.60 -5.12 -10.11
C VAL A 103 27.81 -3.88 -10.52
N GLY A 104 26.95 -3.40 -9.62
CA GLY A 104 26.03 -2.31 -9.94
C GLY A 104 25.29 -1.84 -8.69
N THR A 105 24.40 -0.85 -8.87
CA THR A 105 23.55 -0.35 -7.79
C THR A 105 22.32 -1.22 -7.63
N LEU A 106 21.90 -1.43 -6.39
CA LEU A 106 20.71 -2.23 -6.09
C LEU A 106 19.46 -1.54 -6.63
N PHE A 107 18.74 -2.22 -7.52
CA PHE A 107 17.54 -1.74 -8.17
C PHE A 107 16.30 -2.50 -7.70
N GLY A 108 15.15 -1.83 -7.77
CA GLY A 108 13.85 -2.47 -7.60
C GLY A 108 13.31 -2.48 -6.17
N ALA A 109 12.42 -3.43 -5.89
CA ALA A 109 11.58 -3.44 -4.69
C ALA A 109 12.28 -3.89 -3.39
N ILE A 110 13.52 -4.37 -3.45
CA ILE A 110 14.23 -4.94 -2.29
C ILE A 110 14.44 -3.93 -1.15
N GLY A 111 14.64 -2.65 -1.45
CA GLY A 111 14.70 -1.60 -0.42
C GLY A 111 13.40 -1.50 0.37
N VAL A 112 12.26 -1.54 -0.33
CA VAL A 112 10.91 -1.56 0.27
C VAL A 112 10.69 -2.87 1.05
N ALA A 113 11.11 -4.00 0.51
CA ALA A 113 10.97 -5.30 1.17
C ALA A 113 11.74 -5.35 2.50
N PHE A 114 13.00 -4.91 2.54
CA PHE A 114 13.78 -4.83 3.77
C PHE A 114 13.17 -3.87 4.78
N PHE A 115 12.69 -2.71 4.32
CA PHE A 115 12.00 -1.76 5.18
C PHE A 115 10.76 -2.37 5.85
N VAL A 116 9.92 -3.07 5.09
CA VAL A 116 8.73 -3.77 5.61
C VAL A 116 9.13 -4.88 6.59
N ILE A 117 10.20 -5.65 6.31
CA ILE A 117 10.71 -6.68 7.24
C ILE A 117 11.18 -6.06 8.55
N VAL A 118 11.91 -4.94 8.51
CA VAL A 118 12.42 -4.25 9.70
C VAL A 118 11.27 -3.68 10.52
N ILE A 119 10.30 -3.01 9.89
CA ILE A 119 9.09 -2.51 10.57
C ILE A 119 8.28 -3.68 11.15
N GLY A 120 8.06 -4.73 10.37
CA GLY A 120 7.34 -5.92 10.82
C GLY A 120 8.02 -6.61 12.01
N GLY A 121 9.35 -6.68 12.00
CA GLY A 121 10.15 -7.20 13.12
C GLY A 121 10.02 -6.32 14.37
N PHE A 122 10.18 -5.00 14.23
CA PHE A 122 9.96 -4.04 15.32
C PHE A 122 8.55 -4.14 15.90
N LEU A 123 7.53 -4.14 15.03
CA LEU A 123 6.14 -4.22 15.43
C LEU A 123 5.84 -5.56 16.11
N GLY A 124 6.37 -6.67 15.58
CA GLY A 124 6.24 -8.00 16.17
C GLY A 124 6.81 -8.09 17.59
N VAL A 125 8.00 -7.55 17.82
CA VAL A 125 8.59 -7.44 19.17
C VAL A 125 7.73 -6.56 20.07
N THR A 126 7.31 -5.39 19.58
CA THR A 126 6.53 -4.43 20.37
C THR A 126 5.11 -4.92 20.70
N MET A 127 4.53 -5.74 19.82
CA MET A 127 3.25 -6.41 20.06
C MET A 127 3.39 -7.56 21.05
N THR A 128 4.46 -8.35 20.95
CA THR A 128 4.76 -9.46 21.89
C THR A 128 5.00 -8.95 23.31
N THR A 129 5.65 -7.79 23.45
CA THR A 129 5.81 -7.12 24.76
C THR A 129 4.51 -6.53 25.30
N GLY A 130 3.46 -6.44 24.49
CA GLY A 130 2.19 -5.83 24.85
C GLY A 130 2.26 -4.30 25.02
N ALA A 131 3.37 -3.65 24.66
CA ALA A 131 3.58 -2.22 24.88
C ALA A 131 2.54 -1.38 24.12
N ILE A 132 2.22 -1.75 22.87
CA ILE A 132 1.21 -1.00 22.10
C ILE A 132 -0.19 -1.23 22.66
N ASN A 133 -0.53 -2.47 23.02
CA ASN A 133 -1.80 -2.80 23.67
C ASN A 133 -1.97 -2.02 24.97
N ALA A 134 -0.92 -1.93 25.80
CA ALA A 134 -0.91 -1.16 27.03
C ALA A 134 -1.03 0.36 26.79
N GLY A 135 -0.35 0.89 25.77
CA GLY A 135 -0.42 2.30 25.37
C GLY A 135 -1.83 2.70 24.95
N ILE A 136 -2.43 1.94 24.03
CA ILE A 136 -3.80 2.15 23.57
C ILE A 136 -4.78 1.99 24.73
N ALA A 137 -4.68 0.92 25.51
CA ALA A 137 -5.55 0.71 26.67
C ALA A 137 -5.42 1.84 27.70
N ARG A 138 -4.25 2.45 27.86
CA ARG A 138 -4.03 3.61 28.73
C ARG A 138 -4.72 4.87 28.19
N VAL A 139 -4.60 5.15 26.89
CA VAL A 139 -5.31 6.27 26.24
C VAL A 139 -6.81 6.11 26.46
N VAL A 140 -7.34 4.93 26.18
CA VAL A 140 -8.76 4.60 26.35
C VAL A 140 -9.21 4.76 27.80
N ARG A 141 -8.47 4.19 28.74
CA ARG A 141 -8.84 4.22 30.17
C ARG A 141 -8.83 5.64 30.71
N LYS A 142 -7.88 6.47 30.27
CA LYS A 142 -7.81 7.90 30.62
C LYS A 142 -8.99 8.70 30.05
N MET A 143 -9.63 8.19 29.01
CA MET A 143 -10.71 8.85 28.28
C MET A 143 -12.11 8.34 28.69
N ARG A 144 -12.21 7.44 29.69
CA ARG A 144 -13.51 7.05 30.27
C ARG A 144 -14.19 8.27 30.90
N GLY A 145 -15.45 8.50 30.55
CA GLY A 145 -16.22 9.71 30.87
C GLY A 145 -16.01 10.87 29.89
N ARG A 146 -15.18 10.70 28.85
CA ARG A 146 -14.94 11.65 27.75
C ARG A 146 -14.96 10.93 26.40
N GLU A 147 -15.90 10.01 26.23
CA GLU A 147 -16.02 9.09 25.09
C GLU A 147 -16.02 9.84 23.76
N LYS A 148 -16.68 11.01 23.69
CA LYS A 148 -16.72 11.87 22.49
C LYS A 148 -15.33 12.28 21.98
N TRP A 149 -14.34 12.41 22.88
CA TRP A 149 -12.96 12.75 22.50
C TRP A 149 -12.15 11.55 22.00
N MET A 150 -12.61 10.31 22.22
CA MET A 150 -11.87 9.10 21.80
C MET A 150 -11.69 9.05 20.30
N ILE A 151 -12.72 9.42 19.54
CA ILE A 151 -12.70 9.43 18.08
C ILE A 151 -11.57 10.33 17.54
N PRO A 152 -11.55 11.66 17.80
CA PRO A 152 -10.52 12.53 17.24
C PRO A 152 -9.11 12.18 17.74
N VAL A 153 -8.95 11.74 18.99
CA VAL A 153 -7.64 11.35 19.53
C VAL A 153 -7.09 10.09 18.84
N LEU A 154 -7.92 9.05 18.70
CA LEU A 154 -7.51 7.84 18.01
C LEU A 154 -7.30 8.09 16.51
N MET A 155 -8.17 8.88 15.87
CA MET A 155 -7.98 9.28 14.47
C MET A 155 -6.66 10.02 14.28
N THR A 156 -6.33 10.97 15.16
CA THR A 156 -5.04 11.69 15.12
C THR A 156 -3.87 10.73 15.29
N LEU A 157 -3.97 9.78 16.24
CA LEU A 157 -2.92 8.78 16.47
C LEU A 157 -2.69 7.90 15.23
N PHE A 158 -3.74 7.43 14.57
CA PHE A 158 -3.61 6.66 13.32
C PHE A 158 -3.19 7.52 12.13
N ALA A 159 -3.60 8.78 12.08
CA ALA A 159 -3.15 9.74 11.06
C ALA A 159 -1.64 10.02 11.17
N LEU A 160 -1.11 10.10 12.39
CA LEU A 160 0.35 10.20 12.60
C LEU A 160 1.08 8.96 12.08
N GLY A 161 0.53 7.76 12.27
CA GLY A 161 1.09 6.54 11.66
C GLY A 161 1.02 6.56 10.13
N GLY A 162 -0.13 6.93 9.57
CA GLY A 162 -0.34 7.03 8.12
C GLY A 162 0.59 8.04 7.45
N THR A 163 0.76 9.23 8.03
CA THR A 163 1.56 10.31 7.43
C THR A 163 3.06 10.07 7.51
N THR A 164 3.52 9.32 8.52
CA THR A 164 4.96 9.11 8.76
C THR A 164 5.50 7.88 8.05
N PHE A 165 4.79 6.75 8.10
CA PHE A 165 5.27 5.51 7.47
C PHE A 165 4.21 4.76 6.69
N GLY A 166 3.02 5.33 6.44
CA GLY A 166 1.99 4.69 5.63
C GLY A 166 1.37 3.46 6.29
N MET A 167 0.95 3.58 7.56
CA MET A 167 0.46 2.50 8.44
C MET A 167 -0.82 1.73 7.97
N ALA A 168 -1.19 1.77 6.69
CA ALA A 168 -2.47 1.23 6.25
C ALA A 168 -2.57 -0.28 6.50
N GLU A 169 -1.53 -1.05 6.17
CA GLU A 169 -1.48 -2.50 6.32
C GLU A 169 -1.37 -2.93 7.79
N GLU A 170 -0.65 -2.16 8.59
CA GLU A 170 -0.44 -2.41 10.02
C GLU A 170 -1.69 -2.12 10.84
N THR A 171 -2.60 -1.26 10.34
CA THR A 171 -3.88 -0.99 11.01
C THR A 171 -4.67 -2.28 11.28
N LEU A 172 -4.55 -3.30 10.41
CA LEU A 172 -5.25 -4.59 10.52
C LEU A 172 -5.03 -5.27 11.88
N ALA A 173 -3.83 -5.16 12.44
CA ALA A 173 -3.51 -5.74 13.74
C ALA A 173 -4.24 -5.03 14.90
N PHE A 174 -4.64 -3.78 14.72
CA PHE A 174 -5.29 -2.97 15.74
C PHE A 174 -6.82 -3.10 15.74
N TYR A 175 -7.44 -3.66 14.69
CA TYR A 175 -8.90 -3.80 14.61
C TYR A 175 -9.50 -4.50 15.82
N PRO A 176 -9.05 -5.70 16.24
CA PRO A 176 -9.67 -6.40 17.36
C PRO A 176 -9.62 -5.59 18.65
N LEU A 177 -8.49 -4.91 18.90
CA LEU A 177 -8.28 -4.10 20.09
C LEU A 177 -9.17 -2.85 20.09
N ILE A 178 -9.14 -2.07 19.01
CA ILE A 178 -9.93 -0.83 18.90
C ILE A 178 -11.42 -1.17 18.89
N ILE A 179 -11.84 -2.23 18.21
CA ILE A 179 -13.24 -2.70 18.26
C ILE A 179 -13.65 -3.03 19.70
N ALA A 180 -12.88 -3.86 20.42
CA ALA A 180 -13.19 -4.22 21.80
C ALA A 180 -13.29 -2.99 22.73
N VAL A 181 -12.37 -2.04 22.55
CA VAL A 181 -12.33 -0.76 23.27
C VAL A 181 -13.54 0.11 22.98
N MET A 182 -13.90 0.27 21.71
CA MET A 182 -14.98 1.16 21.28
C MET A 182 -16.33 0.59 21.69
N LEU A 183 -16.50 -0.73 21.60
CA LEU A 183 -17.66 -1.45 22.15
C LEU A 183 -17.77 -1.23 23.67
N ALA A 184 -16.67 -1.31 24.41
CA ALA A 184 -16.66 -1.04 25.85
C ALA A 184 -16.97 0.42 26.21
N ALA A 185 -16.74 1.35 25.28
CA ALA A 185 -17.10 2.77 25.41
C ALA A 185 -18.53 3.09 24.94
N GLY A 186 -19.29 2.10 24.49
CA GLY A 186 -20.68 2.26 24.04
C GLY A 186 -20.83 2.65 22.56
N TYR A 187 -19.75 2.62 21.78
CA TYR A 187 -19.79 2.74 20.33
C TYR A 187 -19.94 1.38 19.65
N ASP A 188 -20.16 1.36 18.34
CA ASP A 188 -20.21 0.14 17.55
C ASP A 188 -18.85 -0.21 16.89
N SER A 189 -18.78 -1.40 16.30
CA SER A 189 -17.61 -1.88 15.56
C SER A 189 -17.36 -1.13 14.25
N LEU A 190 -18.39 -0.46 13.69
CA LEU A 190 -18.26 0.34 12.48
C LEU A 190 -17.49 1.63 12.77
N VAL A 191 -17.80 2.33 13.86
CA VAL A 191 -17.07 3.52 14.32
C VAL A 191 -15.63 3.16 14.62
N ALA A 192 -15.38 2.02 15.28
CA ALA A 192 -14.02 1.52 15.52
C ALA A 192 -13.23 1.32 14.22
N SER A 193 -13.85 0.67 13.23
CA SER A 193 -13.25 0.44 11.91
C SER A 193 -13.04 1.75 11.15
N ALA A 194 -13.98 2.69 11.25
CA ALA A 194 -13.89 4.00 10.61
C ALA A 194 -12.76 4.85 11.20
N ILE A 195 -12.54 4.81 12.52
CA ILE A 195 -11.40 5.49 13.16
C ILE A 195 -10.06 5.03 12.56
N LEU A 196 -9.90 3.72 12.41
CA LEU A 196 -8.70 3.11 11.84
C LEU A 196 -8.54 3.49 10.37
N LEU A 197 -9.57 3.23 9.55
CA LEU A 197 -9.55 3.47 8.10
C LEU A 197 -9.36 4.95 7.77
N LEU A 198 -10.16 5.83 8.37
CA LEU A 198 -10.10 7.26 8.09
C LEU A 198 -8.87 7.89 8.72
N GLY A 199 -8.51 7.52 9.94
CA GLY A 199 -7.30 8.03 10.59
C GLY A 199 -6.06 7.73 9.75
N ALA A 200 -5.78 6.46 9.49
CA ALA A 200 -4.62 6.07 8.68
C ALA A 200 -4.72 6.60 7.24
N GLY A 201 -5.91 6.56 6.64
CA GLY A 201 -6.15 7.08 5.29
C GLY A 201 -5.87 8.58 5.15
N ILE A 202 -6.35 9.41 6.08
CA ILE A 202 -6.06 10.84 6.13
C ILE A 202 -4.56 11.09 6.34
N GLY A 203 -3.93 10.29 7.21
CA GLY A 203 -2.48 10.29 7.36
C GLY A 203 -1.75 10.08 6.03
N THR A 204 -2.14 9.05 5.27
CA THR A 204 -1.56 8.75 3.96
C THR A 204 -1.88 9.82 2.92
N MET A 205 -3.02 10.51 2.99
CA MET A 205 -3.28 11.67 2.13
C MET A 205 -2.31 12.82 2.40
N GLY A 206 -1.95 13.07 3.66
CA GLY A 206 -0.94 14.08 4.03
C GLY A 206 0.49 13.65 3.67
N SER A 207 0.86 12.38 3.91
CA SER A 207 2.17 11.77 3.60
C SER A 207 3.36 12.70 3.84
N THR A 208 3.42 13.32 5.03
CA THR A 208 4.45 14.30 5.39
C THR A 208 5.87 13.77 5.21
N ILE A 209 6.18 12.57 5.68
CA ILE A 209 7.48 11.92 5.49
C ILE A 209 7.36 10.43 5.15
N ASN A 210 6.20 10.03 4.62
CA ASN A 210 5.90 8.65 4.24
C ASN A 210 6.91 8.14 3.19
N PRO A 211 7.75 7.14 3.51
CA PRO A 211 8.78 6.64 2.60
C PRO A 211 8.19 5.86 1.43
N PHE A 212 6.97 5.32 1.55
CA PHE A 212 6.30 4.55 0.50
C PHE A 212 5.57 5.40 -0.53
N ALA A 213 5.29 6.66 -0.21
CA ALA A 213 4.64 7.61 -1.11
C ALA A 213 5.60 8.75 -1.44
N THR A 214 5.78 9.68 -0.51
CA THR A 214 6.58 10.87 -0.77
C THR A 214 8.07 10.58 -0.86
N GLY A 215 8.60 9.61 -0.12
CA GLY A 215 9.99 9.19 -0.25
C GLY A 215 10.34 8.73 -1.67
N ILE A 216 9.52 7.84 -2.24
CA ILE A 216 9.66 7.37 -3.62
C ILE A 216 9.53 8.52 -4.62
N ALA A 217 8.51 9.36 -4.48
CA ALA A 217 8.30 10.49 -5.38
C ALA A 217 9.45 11.51 -5.33
N SER A 218 9.99 11.79 -4.14
CA SER A 218 11.12 12.70 -3.95
C SER A 218 12.40 12.13 -4.56
N GLY A 219 12.62 10.82 -4.43
CA GLY A 219 13.73 10.13 -5.08
C GLY A 219 13.68 10.21 -6.60
N PHE A 220 12.49 10.08 -7.21
CA PHE A 220 12.34 10.26 -8.67
C PHE A 220 12.53 11.69 -9.14
N ALA A 221 12.20 12.67 -8.30
CA ALA A 221 12.34 14.08 -8.61
C ALA A 221 13.72 14.66 -8.21
N ASP A 222 14.60 13.84 -7.64
CA ASP A 222 15.91 14.24 -7.10
C ASP A 222 15.83 15.43 -6.12
N VAL A 223 14.80 15.42 -5.26
CA VAL A 223 14.56 16.44 -4.22
C VAL A 223 14.55 15.81 -2.83
N SER A 224 14.72 16.64 -1.80
CA SER A 224 14.63 16.14 -0.43
C SER A 224 13.20 15.76 -0.08
N ILE A 225 13.02 14.73 0.73
CA ILE A 225 11.69 14.32 1.22
C ILE A 225 10.97 15.43 1.99
N SER A 226 11.72 16.38 2.56
CA SER A 226 11.19 17.56 3.25
C SER A 226 10.64 18.64 2.32
N ASP A 227 10.95 18.59 1.02
CA ASP A 227 10.61 19.65 0.07
C ASP A 227 9.12 19.61 -0.24
N GLY A 228 8.39 20.62 0.24
CA GLY A 228 6.92 20.61 0.22
C GLY A 228 6.29 19.92 1.44
N ALA A 229 7.00 19.79 2.56
CA ALA A 229 6.39 19.32 3.82
C ALA A 229 5.27 20.24 4.32
N LEU A 230 5.39 21.56 4.13
CA LEU A 230 4.39 22.52 4.59
C LEU A 230 2.99 22.30 3.95
N PRO A 231 2.83 22.24 2.61
CA PRO A 231 1.52 21.95 2.03
C PRO A 231 0.98 20.58 2.44
N ARG A 232 1.84 19.58 2.66
CA ARG A 232 1.46 18.26 3.19
C ARG A 232 0.92 18.31 4.61
N ILE A 233 1.54 19.11 5.48
CA ILE A 233 1.04 19.37 6.84
C ILE A 233 -0.31 20.10 6.79
N ILE A 234 -0.47 21.06 5.87
CA ILE A 234 -1.76 21.76 5.69
C ILE A 234 -2.85 20.77 5.28
N ILE A 235 -2.59 19.91 4.29
CA ILE A 235 -3.52 18.85 3.85
C ILE A 235 -3.85 17.88 5.00
N LEU A 236 -2.90 17.59 5.88
CA LEU A 236 -3.13 16.70 7.02
C LEU A 236 -4.07 17.32 8.08
N VAL A 237 -4.06 18.65 8.21
CA VAL A 237 -4.79 19.37 9.26
C VAL A 237 -6.18 19.85 8.81
N VAL A 238 -6.33 20.17 7.52
CA VAL A 238 -7.58 20.69 6.90
C VAL A 238 -8.51 19.55 6.51
#